data_AF-A0A392TU27-F1
#
_entry.id   AF-A0A392TU27-F1
#
_cell.length_a   1.000
_cell.length_b   1.000
_cell.length_c   1.000
_cell.angle_alpha   90.00
_cell.angle_beta   90.00
_cell.angle_gamma   90.00
#
_symmetry.space_group_name_H-M   'P 1'
#
loop_
_entity.id
_entity.type
_entity.pdbx_description
1 polymer ?
#
loop_
_entity_poly.entity_id
_entity_poly.type
_entity_poly.pdbx_seq_one_letter_code
_entity_poly.pdbx_strand_id
1 'polypeptide(L)' 'SDDVQLRDNLTVETIPLRIEGREVKKLRNNEIASVKVYGEDPLGRMQLGN' A
#
# COMPACT_ATOMS: atom_id res chain seq x y z
N SER A 1 -18.09 4.08 -1.14
CA SER A 1 -18.14 4.20 0.33
C SER A 1 -17.07 3.26 0.82
N ASP A 2 -15.95 3.79 1.29
CA ASP A 2 -14.81 2.97 1.72
C ASP A 2 -15.08 2.45 3.14
N ASP A 3 -15.10 1.12 3.30
CA ASP A 3 -15.29 0.46 4.58
C ASP A 3 -13.99 0.48 5.38
N VAL A 4 -13.98 1.21 6.51
CA VAL A 4 -12.86 1.26 7.46
C VAL A 4 -13.26 0.52 8.73
N GLN A 5 -12.49 -0.51 9.10
CA GLN A 5 -12.71 -1.23 10.36
C GLN A 5 -12.08 -0.48 11.53
N LEU A 6 -12.91 -0.11 12.50
CA LEU A 6 -12.52 0.62 13.71
C LEU A 6 -12.52 -0.32 14.91
N ARG A 7 -11.53 -0.16 15.80
CA ARG A 7 -11.58 -0.73 17.16
C ARG A 7 -12.60 0.02 18.00
N ASP A 8 -13.03 -0.60 19.09
CA ASP A 8 -14.01 -0.04 20.04
C ASP A 8 -13.56 1.28 20.70
N ASN A 9 -12.25 1.55 20.73
CA ASN A 9 -11.67 2.81 21.21
C ASN A 9 -11.48 3.87 20.09
N LEU A 10 -12.17 3.72 18.96
CA LEU A 10 -12.08 4.60 17.78
C LEU A 10 -10.68 4.67 17.15
N THR A 11 -9.82 3.67 17.40
CA THR A 11 -8.54 3.54 16.70
C THR A 11 -8.70 2.66 15.48
N VAL A 12 -8.05 3.00 14.37
CA VAL A 12 -8.03 2.17 13.17
C VAL A 12 -6.94 1.11 13.34
N GLU A 13 -7.25 -0.16 13.09
CA GLU A 13 -6.21 -1.19 12.94
C GLU A 13 -5.52 -1.02 11.58
N THR A 14 -4.50 -0.16 11.56
CA THR A 14 -3.61 -0.11 10.40
C THR A 14 -2.55 -1.19 10.57
N ILE A 15 -2.51 -2.16 9.66
CA ILE A 15 -1.34 -3.05 9.54
C ILE A 15 -0.18 -2.12 9.17
N PRO A 16 0.90 -2.03 9.97
CA PRO A 16 2.04 -1.22 9.59
C PRO A 16 2.65 -1.80 8.32
N LEU A 17 2.44 -1.13 7.19
CA LEU A 17 3.08 -1.43 5.90
C LEU A 17 4.59 -1.33 6.10
N ARG A 18 5.22 -2.47 6.36
CA ARG A 18 6.66 -2.54 6.60
C ARG A 18 7.35 -2.26 5.28
N ILE A 19 8.18 -1.23 5.21
CA ILE A 19 8.89 -0.89 3.97
C ILE A 19 10.05 -1.87 3.81
N GLU A 20 10.02 -2.67 2.74
CA GLU A 20 11.09 -3.61 2.40
C GLU A 20 12.30 -2.86 1.84
N GLY A 21 12.06 -1.84 1.01
CA GLY A 21 13.14 -1.08 0.40
C GLY A 21 12.64 0.17 -0.32
N ARG A 22 13.57 1.08 -0.58
CA ARG A 22 13.33 2.30 -1.36
C ARG A 22 14.43 2.42 -2.41
N GLU A 23 14.05 2.71 -3.64
CA GLU A 23 15.00 2.88 -4.75
C GLU A 23 14.58 4.07 -5.60
N VAL A 24 15.55 4.90 -5.99
CA VAL A 24 15.34 5.98 -6.96
C VAL A 24 15.97 5.58 -8.27
N LYS A 25 15.15 5.44 -9.32
CA LYS A 25 15.61 5.10 -10.67
C LYS A 25 15.68 6.34 -11.52
N LYS A 26 16.85 6.57 -12.13
CA LYS A 26 17.03 7.62 -13.13
C LYS A 26 16.65 7.07 -14.50
N LEU A 27 15.68 7.72 -15.13
CA LEU A 27 15.30 7.57 -16.52
C LEU A 27 15.94 8.68 -17.34
N ARG A 28 15.79 8.62 -18.67
CA ARG A 28 16.46 9.53 -19.62
C ARG A 28 16.35 11.01 -19.25
N ASN A 29 15.18 11.45 -18.76
CA ASN A 29 14.90 12.84 -18.37
C ASN A 29 14.14 12.96 -17.04
N ASN A 30 13.95 11.85 -16.31
CA ASN A 30 13.12 11.81 -15.11
C ASN A 30 13.79 10.99 -14.01
N GLU A 31 13.42 11.24 -12.77
CA GLU A 31 13.77 10.38 -11.65
C GLU A 31 12.47 9.88 -11.02
N ILE A 32 12.38 8.57 -10.79
CA ILE A 32 11.22 7.95 -10.16
C ILE A 32 11.66 7.34 -8.84
N ALA A 33 11.04 7.78 -7.74
CA ALA A 33 11.17 7.13 -6.45
C ALA A 33 10.18 5.97 -6.36
N SER A 34 10.69 4.77 -6.07
CA SER A 34 9.91 3.56 -5.85
C SER A 34 10.09 3.09 -4.42
N VAL A 35 9.00 2.63 -3.81
CA VAL A 35 9.00 2.05 -2.47
C VAL A 35 8.41 0.65 -2.57
N LYS A 36 9.14 -0.35 -2.09
CA LYS A 36 8.65 -1.71 -1.94
C LYS A 36 8.14 -1.88 -0.51
N VAL A 37 6.91 -2.33 -0.37
CA VAL A 37 6.26 -2.57 0.92
C VAL A 37 5.98 -4.06 1.08
N TYR A 38 6.17 -4.58 2.29
CA TYR A 38 5.68 -5.89 2.69
C TYR A 38 4.15 -5.81 2.80
N GLY A 39 3.46 -6.67 2.05
CA GLY A 39 2.01 -6.85 2.15
C GLY A 39 1.70 -8.30 2.49
N GLU A 40 1.04 -8.53 3.63
CA GLU A 40 0.14 -9.68 3.76
C GLU A 40 -1.07 -9.32 2.89
N ASP A 41 -1.03 -9.75 1.63
CA ASP A 41 -2.01 -9.48 0.56
C ASP A 41 -2.18 -7.99 0.13
N PRO A 42 -1.50 -7.54 -0.94
CA PRO A 42 -1.67 -6.19 -1.49
C PRO A 42 -2.97 -6.03 -2.33
N LEU A 43 -3.77 -7.08 -2.47
CA LEU A 43 -5.01 -7.11 -3.24
C LEU A 43 -6.19 -7.32 -2.28
N GLY A 44 -6.68 -6.24 -1.69
CA GLY A 44 -8.11 -6.19 -1.34
C GLY A 44 -8.92 -6.32 -2.63
N ARG A 45 -9.13 -7.56 -3.10
CA ARG A 45 -9.96 -8.02 -4.24
C ARG A 45 -10.27 -6.94 -5.29
N MET A 46 -9.45 -6.83 -6.34
CA MET A 46 -9.89 -6.17 -7.56
C MET A 46 -10.64 -7.17 -8.43
N GLN A 47 -11.97 -7.22 -8.28
CA GLN A 47 -12.85 -8.00 -9.16
C GLN A 47 -13.03 -7.21 -10.47
N LEU A 48 -12.29 -7.58 -11.51
CA LEU A 48 -12.60 -7.19 -12.88
C LEU A 48 -13.88 -7.93 -13.29
N GLY A 49 -14.97 -7.17 -13.43
CA GLY A 49 -16.25 -7.68 -13.93
C GLY A 49 -16.17 -7.98 -15.42
N ASN A 50 -16.85 -9.05 -15.82
CA ASN A 50 -17.04 -9.49 -17.20
C ASN A 50 -18.07 -8.64 -17.93
#